data_AF-A0A4R1M7S6-F1
#
_entry.id   AF-A0A4R1M7S6-F1
#
_cell.length_a   1.000
_cell.length_b   1.000
_cell.length_c   1.000
_cell.angle_alpha   90.00
_cell.angle_beta   90.00
_cell.angle_gamma   90.00
#
_symmetry.space_group_name_H-M   'P 1'
#
loop_
_entity.id
_entity.type
_entity.pdbx_description
1 polymer ?
#
loop_
_entity_poly.entity_id
_entity_poly.type
_entity_poly.pdbx_seq_one_letter_code
_entity_poly.pdbx_strand_id
1 'polypeptide(L)' 'MQLPSVDNFVKDQQHGITYNICAYRKLSWDEMMRAVQVFNQQQGGRPPRQGAVVKIFSVMGLNDG' A
#
# COMPACT_ATOMS: atom_id res chain seq x y z
N MET A 1 -11.27 -17.06 1.27
CA MET A 1 -11.26 -15.61 0.93
C MET A 1 -10.59 -15.46 -0.42
N GLN A 2 -11.14 -14.64 -1.32
CA GLN A 2 -10.45 -14.29 -2.58
C GLN A 2 -9.31 -13.32 -2.29
N LEU A 3 -8.26 -13.29 -3.12
CA LEU A 3 -7.18 -12.31 -2.95
C LEU A 3 -7.66 -10.91 -3.37
N PRO A 4 -7.18 -9.83 -2.71
CA PRO A 4 -7.47 -8.48 -3.15
C PRO A 4 -6.90 -8.26 -4.56
N SER A 5 -7.71 -7.71 -5.46
CA SER A 5 -7.41 -7.57 -6.88
C SER A 5 -7.38 -6.12 -7.37
N VAL A 6 -7.77 -5.16 -6.55
CA VAL A 6 -7.81 -3.74 -6.93
C VAL A 6 -6.49 -3.08 -6.56
N ASP A 7 -5.70 -2.72 -7.58
CA ASP A 7 -4.46 -1.98 -7.40
C ASP A 7 -4.72 -0.48 -7.13
N ASN A 8 -3.95 0.07 -6.20
CA ASN A 8 -3.94 1.48 -5.80
C ASN A 8 -2.49 1.95 -5.68
N PHE A 9 -2.10 3.01 -6.39
CA PHE A 9 -0.69 3.39 -6.51
C PHE A 9 -0.38 4.67 -5.74
N VAL A 10 0.68 4.63 -4.93
CA VAL A 10 1.31 5.79 -4.30
C VAL A 10 2.75 5.89 -4.80
N LYS A 11 3.14 7.09 -5.24
CA LYS A 11 4.52 7.40 -5.64
C LYS A 11 5.12 8.35 -4.61
N ASP A 12 6.11 7.86 -3.88
CA ASP A 12 6.97 8.68 -3.04
C ASP A 12 8.13 9.20 -3.92
N GLN A 13 8.01 10.44 -4.39
CA GLN A 13 9.02 11.06 -5.24
C GLN A 13 10.32 11.34 -4.51
N GLN A 14 10.27 11.63 -3.21
CA GLN A 14 11.45 11.94 -2.40
C GLN A 14 12.39 10.74 -2.31
N HIS A 15 11.83 9.54 -2.14
CA HIS A 15 12.59 8.29 -2.04
C HIS A 15 12.56 7.47 -3.34
N GLY A 16 11.89 7.94 -4.38
CA GLY A 16 11.72 7.21 -5.64
C GLY A 16 11.05 5.84 -5.46
N ILE A 17 10.14 5.70 -4.49
CA ILE A 17 9.48 4.43 -4.18
C ILE A 17 8.07 4.44 -4.78
N THR A 18 7.69 3.34 -5.42
CA THR A 18 6.31 3.11 -5.85
C THR A 18 5.66 2.03 -5.00
N TYR A 19 4.59 2.38 -4.30
CA TYR A 19 3.77 1.43 -3.55
C TYR A 19 2.55 1.07 -4.39
N ASN A 20 2.37 -0.21 -4.67
CA ASN A 20 1.14 -0.78 -5.20
C ASN A 20 0.38 -1.48 -4.07
N ILE A 21 -0.75 -0.90 -3.65
CA ILE A 21 -1.60 -1.43 -2.59
C ILE A 21 -2.76 -2.19 -3.24
N CYS A 22 -2.69 -3.52 -3.14
CA CYS A 22 -3.74 -4.44 -3.54
C CYS A 22 -4.80 -4.51 -2.44
N ALA A 23 -6.02 -4.03 -2.73
CA ALA A 23 -7.16 -4.03 -1.81
C ALA A 23 -8.41 -4.63 -2.49
N TYR A 24 -9.52 -4.74 -1.74
CA TYR A 24 -10.80 -5.23 -2.27
C TYR A 24 -11.62 -4.13 -2.95
N ARG A 25 -11.22 -2.85 -2.80
CA ARG A 25 -11.79 -1.70 -3.52
C ARG A 25 -10.76 -0.61 -3.79
N LYS A 26 -11.21 0.46 -4.45
CA LYS A 26 -10.42 1.69 -4.56
C LYS A 26 -10.30 2.35 -3.19
N LEU A 27 -9.08 2.76 -2.87
CA LEU A 27 -8.74 3.42 -1.62
C LEU A 27 -8.70 4.93 -1.81
N SER A 28 -9.11 5.66 -0.77
CA SER A 28 -8.87 7.10 -0.69
C SER A 28 -7.37 7.38 -0.50
N TRP A 29 -6.95 8.63 -0.70
CA TRP A 29 -5.57 9.04 -0.45
C TRP A 29 -5.13 8.74 1.00
N ASP A 30 -5.99 9.04 1.98
CA ASP A 30 -5.68 8.83 3.40
C ASP A 30 -5.55 7.34 3.74
N GLU A 31 -6.40 6.49 3.16
CA GLU A 31 -6.31 5.03 3.31
C GLU A 31 -5.01 4.48 2.70
N MET A 32 -4.63 4.99 1.54
CA MET A 32 -3.37 4.61 0.90
C MET A 32 -2.16 5.03 1.73
N MET A 33 -2.13 6.26 2.22
CA MET A 33 -1.05 6.76 3.08
C MET A 33 -0.95 5.97 4.39
N ARG A 34 -2.09 5.59 4.97
CA ARG A 34 -2.14 4.73 6.15
C ARG A 34 -1.56 3.34 5.86
N ALA A 35 -1.89 2.74 4.72
CA ALA A 35 -1.33 1.45 4.32
C ALA A 35 0.20 1.50 4.16
N VAL A 36 0.73 2.57 3.56
CA VAL A 36 2.18 2.81 3.45
C VAL A 36 2.83 2.97 4.82
N GLN A 37 2.22 3.77 5.71
CA GLN A 37 2.75 3.98 7.07
C GLN A 37 2.81 2.67 7.86
N VAL A 38 1.73 1.89 7.85
CA VAL A 38 1.67 0.58 8.54
C VAL A 38 2.71 -0.37 7.96
N PHE A 39 2.84 -0.43 6.64
CA PHE A 39 3.86 -1.26 6.00
C PHE A 39 5.27 -0.87 6.46
N ASN A 40 5.62 0.42 6.42
CA ASN A 40 6.92 0.90 6.86
C ASN A 40 7.19 0.60 8.33
N GLN A 41 6.17 0.71 9.20
CA GLN A 41 6.28 0.32 10.62
C GLN A 41 6.57 -1.19 10.77
N GLN A 42 5.91 -2.04 10.00
CA GLN A 42 6.17 -3.49 9.99
C GLN A 42 7.58 -3.84 9.51
N GLN A 43 8.18 -3.02 8.63
CA GLN A 43 9.57 -3.16 8.18
C GLN A 43 10.60 -2.54 9.16
N GLY A 44 10.21 -2.23 10.40
CA GLY A 44 11.09 -1.62 11.40
C GLY A 44 11.21 -0.10 11.28
N GLY A 45 10.20 0.56 10.72
CA GLY A 45 10.12 2.01 10.59
C GLY A 45 10.97 2.60 9.47
N ARG A 46 11.63 1.76 8.65
CA ARG A 46 12.49 2.18 7.56
C ARG A 46 11.76 2.04 6.22
N PRO A 47 11.80 3.05 5.35
CA PRO A 47 11.27 2.91 4.01
C PRO A 47 12.09 1.84 3.25
N PRO A 48 11.48 1.22 2.22
CA PRO A 48 12.18 0.39 1.25
C PRO A 48 13.41 1.09 0.64
N ARG A 49 14.25 0.29 -0.04
CA ARG A 49 15.37 0.82 -0.81
C ARG A 49 14.87 1.83 -1.86
N GLN A 50 15.64 2.90 -2.06
CA GLN A 50 15.38 3.90 -3.08
C GLN A 50 15.22 3.25 -4.47
N GLY A 51 14.22 3.68 -5.24
CA GLY A 51 13.92 3.10 -6.56
C GLY A 51 13.11 1.79 -6.53
N ALA A 52 12.72 1.30 -5.35
CA ALA A 52 11.96 0.06 -5.24
C ALA A 52 10.50 0.21 -5.67
N VAL A 53 9.95 -0.91 -6.14
CA VAL A 53 8.50 -1.11 -6.29
C VAL A 53 8.05 -2.12 -5.25
N VAL A 54 7.10 -1.73 -4.41
CA VAL A 54 6.58 -2.54 -3.31
C VAL A 54 5.13 -2.89 -3.57
N LYS A 55 4.78 -4.18 -3.44
CA LYS A 55 3.39 -4.62 -3.46
C LYS A 55 2.91 -4.92 -2.03
N ILE A 56 1.88 -4.21 -1.59
CA ILE A 56 1.24 -4.38 -0.29
C ILE A 56 -0.09 -5.10 -0.51
N PHE A 57 -0.27 -6.26 0.12
CA PHE A 57 -1.57 -6.94 0.17
C PHE A 57 -2.33 -6.47 1.40
N SER A 58 -3.50 -5.87 1.18
CA SER A 58 -4.32 -5.26 2.23
C SER A 58 -5.68 -5.95 2.34
N VAL A 59 -6.21 -6.01 3.56
CA VAL A 59 -7.59 -6.45 3.85
C VAL A 59 -8.60 -5.30 3.78
N MET A 60 -8.16 -4.09 3.42
CA MET A 60 -9.07 -2.95 3.26
C MET A 60 -10.12 -3.23 2.19
N GLY A 61 -11.38 -2.94 2.52
CA GLY A 61 -12.53 -3.21 1.68
C GLY A 61 -13.06 -4.64 1.73
N LEU A 62 -12.48 -5.54 2.54
CA LEU A 62 -12.92 -6.94 2.61
C LEU A 62 -14.38 -7.10 3.08
N ASN A 63 -14.84 -6.21 3.96
CA ASN A 63 -16.18 -6.27 4.57
C ASN A 63 -17.12 -5.14 4.08
N ASP A 64 -16.76 -4.44 2.99
CA ASP A 64 -17.56 -3.31 2.49
C ASP A 64 -18.73 -3.78 1.59
N GLY A 65 -19.09 -5.07 1.69
CA GLY A 65 -20.15 -5.73 0.94
C GLY A 65 -21.14 -6.46 1.86
#